data_AF-K1QMA8-F1
#
_entry.id   AF-K1QMA8-F1
#
_cell.length_a   1.000
_cell.length_b   1.000
_cell.length_c   1.000
_cell.angle_alpha   90.00
_cell.angle_beta   90.00
_cell.angle_gamma   90.00
#
_symmetry.space_group_name_H-M   'P 1'
#
loop_
_entity.id
_entity.type
_entity.pdbx_description
1 polymer ?
#
loop_
_entity_poly.entity_id
_entity_poly.type
_entity_poly.pdbx_seq_one_letter_code
_entity_poly.pdbx_strand_id
1 'polypeptide(L)'
;MFEQLRSVLDDPDHIENYFVASDNDDRFHCHFCPKSFVQLNSVKLHEKLLHQHTVTSKTSRKSNPENEDQLYNHIMLIFKFVCLLKNLDTSIDMGDGARSVRSAKYELPIFNKTNKTKYAIRCVHLTTLTEETLSSEQSQKLIYNKSINIQGGKNNNLALDEYLEMLNRDGKELVKGH
;
A
#
# COMPACT_ATOMS: atom_id res chain seq x y z
N MET A 1 -14.63 10.93 2.54
CA MET A 1 -14.18 9.74 1.78
C MET A 1 -14.86 8.47 2.29
N PHE A 2 -14.70 8.09 3.57
CA PHE A 2 -15.36 6.89 4.11
C PHE A 2 -16.89 6.97 4.18
N GLU A 3 -17.48 8.13 4.49
CA GLU A 3 -18.94 8.32 4.49
C GLU A 3 -19.57 8.12 3.10
N GLN A 4 -18.88 8.54 2.04
CA GLN A 4 -19.33 8.37 0.66
C GLN A 4 -19.32 6.89 0.25
N LEU A 5 -18.31 6.13 0.68
CA LEU A 5 -18.26 4.68 0.43
C LEU A 5 -19.37 3.96 1.20
N ARG A 6 -19.66 4.39 2.43
CA ARG A 6 -20.73 3.81 3.25
C ARG A 6 -22.11 4.05 2.63
N SER A 7 -22.37 5.27 2.14
CA SER A 7 -23.62 5.57 1.43
C SER A 7 -23.81 4.78 0.14
N VAL A 8 -22.72 4.36 -0.52
CA VAL A 8 -22.80 3.48 -1.69
C VAL A 8 -23.13 2.05 -1.28
N LEU A 9 -22.52 1.53 -0.22
CA LEU A 9 -22.74 0.14 0.21
C LEU A 9 -24.10 -0.08 0.88
N ASP A 10 -24.64 0.94 1.55
CA ASP A 10 -25.93 0.85 2.25
C ASP A 10 -27.14 1.00 1.31
N ASP A 11 -26.94 1.46 0.06
CA ASP A 11 -28.00 1.62 -0.95
C ASP A 11 -27.93 0.49 -2.00
N PRO A 12 -28.79 -0.55 -1.90
CA PRO A 12 -28.78 -1.67 -2.84
C PRO A 12 -29.18 -1.28 -4.27
N ASP A 13 -29.92 -0.18 -4.44
CA ASP A 13 -30.32 0.36 -5.73
C ASP A 13 -29.29 1.34 -6.31
N HIS A 14 -28.15 1.51 -5.63
CA HIS A 14 -27.08 2.37 -6.11
C HIS A 14 -26.52 1.85 -7.44
N ILE A 15 -26.25 2.76 -8.38
CA ILE A 15 -25.76 2.43 -9.73
C ILE A 15 -24.48 1.58 -9.70
N GLU A 16 -23.63 1.77 -8.69
CA GLU A 16 -22.40 0.99 -8.51
C GLU A 16 -22.66 -0.45 -8.02
N ASN A 17 -23.81 -0.70 -7.39
CA ASN A 17 -24.25 -2.02 -6.90
C ASN A 17 -25.14 -2.77 -7.91
N TYR A 18 -25.47 -2.15 -9.04
CA TYR A 18 -26.36 -2.72 -10.05
C TYR A 18 -25.98 -4.15 -10.47
N PHE A 19 -24.69 -4.44 -10.66
CA PHE A 19 -24.22 -5.79 -11.02
C PHE A 19 -23.89 -6.68 -9.82
N VAL A 20 -23.89 -6.10 -8.61
CA VAL A 20 -23.65 -6.83 -7.35
C VAL A 20 -24.95 -7.47 -6.86
N ALA A 21 -26.09 -6.82 -7.09
CA ALA A 21 -27.41 -7.38 -6.76
C ALA A 21 -27.80 -8.62 -7.59
N SER A 22 -27.13 -8.83 -8.74
CA SER A 22 -27.41 -9.91 -9.71
C SER A 22 -26.38 -11.06 -9.65
N ASP A 23 -25.52 -11.06 -8.63
CA ASP A 23 -24.59 -12.14 -8.34
C ASP A 23 -25.30 -13.22 -7.49
N ASN A 24 -25.75 -14.28 -8.15
CA ASN A 24 -26.26 -15.49 -7.51
C ASN A 24 -25.44 -16.67 -8.04
N ASP A 25 -24.91 -17.51 -7.14
CA ASP A 25 -24.11 -18.70 -7.47
C ASP A 25 -22.88 -18.42 -8.38
N ASP A 26 -22.06 -17.43 -8.01
CA ASP A 26 -20.82 -17.02 -8.71
C ASP A 26 -21.03 -16.64 -10.19
N ARG A 27 -22.25 -16.22 -10.56
CA ARG A 27 -22.62 -15.85 -11.93
C ARG A 27 -23.42 -14.57 -11.94
N PHE A 28 -23.06 -13.69 -12.88
CA PHE A 28 -23.76 -12.45 -13.13
C PHE A 28 -24.96 -12.70 -14.05
N HIS A 29 -26.14 -12.36 -13.57
CA HIS A 29 -27.39 -12.50 -14.32
C HIS A 29 -27.75 -11.20 -15.04
N CYS A 30 -28.31 -11.32 -16.25
CA CYS A 30 -28.91 -10.18 -16.94
C CYS A 30 -30.22 -9.79 -16.23
N HIS A 31 -30.46 -8.49 -16.04
CA HIS A 31 -31.70 -8.01 -15.39
C HIS A 31 -32.94 -8.15 -16.28
N PHE A 32 -32.75 -8.30 -17.59
CA PHE A 32 -33.83 -8.27 -18.58
C PHE A 32 -34.12 -9.64 -19.22
N CYS A 33 -33.28 -10.65 -18.96
CA CYS A 33 -33.47 -11.99 -19.53
C CYS A 33 -32.85 -13.09 -18.65
N PRO A 34 -33.22 -14.37 -18.83
CA PRO A 34 -32.75 -15.45 -17.97
C PRO A 34 -31.29 -15.90 -18.23
N LYS A 35 -30.48 -15.11 -18.95
CA LYS A 35 -29.09 -15.47 -19.28
C LYS A 35 -28.14 -15.12 -18.13
N SER A 36 -27.29 -16.08 -17.77
CA SER A 36 -26.21 -15.94 -16.78
C SER A 36 -24.83 -15.92 -17.46
N PHE A 37 -23.87 -15.19 -16.90
CA PHE A 37 -22.51 -15.08 -17.43
C PHE A 37 -21.48 -15.18 -16.29
N VAL A 38 -20.31 -15.71 -16.60
CA VAL A 38 -19.19 -15.85 -15.63
C VAL A 38 -18.47 -14.52 -15.39
N GLN A 39 -18.48 -13.61 -16.37
CA GLN A 39 -17.76 -12.34 -16.30
C GLN A 39 -18.72 -11.16 -16.37
N LEU A 40 -18.49 -10.18 -15.49
CA LEU A 40 -19.26 -8.92 -15.41
C LEU A 40 -19.22 -8.12 -16.72
N ASN A 41 -18.10 -8.13 -17.43
CA ASN A 41 -17.98 -7.47 -18.73
C ASN A 41 -18.88 -8.10 -19.81
N SER A 42 -19.12 -9.41 -19.74
CA SER A 42 -19.99 -10.12 -20.68
C SER A 42 -21.46 -9.75 -20.46
N VAL A 43 -21.91 -9.59 -19.21
CA VAL A 43 -23.27 -9.10 -18.90
C VAL A 43 -23.45 -7.67 -19.36
N LYS A 44 -22.50 -6.79 -19.05
CA LYS A 44 -22.52 -5.39 -19.51
C LYS A 44 -22.66 -5.28 -21.03
N LEU A 45 -21.89 -6.08 -21.76
CA LEU A 45 -21.96 -6.11 -23.22
C LEU A 45 -23.30 -6.67 -23.71
N HIS A 46 -23.81 -7.71 -23.05
CA HIS A 46 -25.08 -8.33 -23.39
C HIS A 46 -26.26 -7.38 -23.16
N GLU A 47 -26.35 -6.72 -22.01
CA GLU A 47 -27.38 -5.71 -21.71
C GLU A 47 -27.30 -4.54 -22.70
N LYS A 48 -26.09 -4.12 -23.07
CA LYS A 48 -25.87 -3.08 -24.07
C LYS A 48 -26.35 -3.48 -25.47
N LEU A 49 -26.00 -4.68 -25.93
CA LEU A 49 -26.26 -5.11 -27.31
C LEU A 49 -27.69 -5.62 -27.52
N LEU A 50 -28.25 -6.37 -26.56
CA LEU A 50 -29.56 -7.00 -26.71
C LEU A 50 -30.70 -6.23 -26.04
N HIS A 51 -30.39 -5.44 -25.00
CA HIS A 51 -31.40 -4.68 -24.26
C HIS A 51 -31.25 -3.16 -24.39
N GLN A 52 -30.22 -2.69 -25.12
CA GLN A 52 -29.89 -1.27 -25.29
C GLN A 52 -29.75 -0.53 -23.95
N HIS A 53 -29.49 -1.27 -22.86
CA HIS A 53 -29.33 -0.73 -21.53
C HIS A 53 -27.85 -0.54 -21.25
N THR A 54 -27.46 0.69 -20.92
CA THR A 54 -26.10 1.03 -20.53
C THR A 54 -26.12 1.66 -19.15
N VAL A 55 -25.60 0.95 -18.16
CA VAL A 55 -25.39 1.50 -16.82
C VAL A 55 -24.21 2.47 -16.89
N THR A 56 -24.51 3.75 -17.07
CA THR A 56 -23.54 4.82 -16.86
C THR A 56 -23.34 5.01 -15.37
N SER A 57 -22.36 4.29 -14.80
CA SER A 57 -21.75 4.73 -13.56
C SER A 57 -21.35 6.19 -13.77
N LYS A 58 -21.92 7.09 -12.98
CA LYS A 58 -21.41 8.46 -12.83
C LYS A 58 -20.04 8.31 -12.20
N THR A 59 -19.06 7.96 -13.01
CA THR A 59 -17.65 8.07 -12.65
C THR A 59 -17.48 9.47 -12.10
N SER A 60 -16.93 9.54 -10.90
CA SER A 60 -16.53 10.76 -10.22
C SER A 60 -16.16 11.83 -11.23
N ARG A 61 -16.77 13.02 -11.10
CA ARG A 61 -16.45 14.20 -11.92
C ARG A 61 -14.93 14.23 -12.12
N LYS A 62 -14.44 13.92 -13.32
CA LYS A 62 -13.09 14.29 -13.70
C LYS A 62 -13.10 15.81 -13.65
N SER A 63 -12.46 16.39 -12.64
CA SER A 63 -12.10 17.81 -12.65
C SER A 63 -11.47 18.11 -14.01
N ASN A 64 -11.92 19.17 -14.67
CA ASN A 64 -11.21 19.65 -15.87
C ASN A 64 -9.74 19.88 -15.45
N PRO A 65 -8.75 19.23 -16.10
CA PRO A 65 -7.35 19.34 -15.72
C PRO A 65 -6.80 20.77 -15.85
N GLU A 66 -7.51 21.65 -16.58
CA GLU A 66 -7.17 23.06 -16.76
C GLU A 66 -7.38 23.92 -15.49
N ASN A 67 -8.14 23.43 -14.49
CA ASN A 67 -8.42 24.14 -13.24
C ASN A 67 -7.77 23.50 -12.00
N GLU A 68 -6.91 22.49 -12.17
CA GLU A 68 -6.20 21.90 -11.03
C GLU A 68 -4.99 22.75 -10.63
N ASP A 69 -4.96 23.15 -9.36
CA ASP A 69 -3.83 23.86 -8.77
C ASP A 69 -2.61 22.92 -8.68
N GLN A 70 -1.76 23.01 -9.70
CA GLN A 70 -0.55 22.19 -9.82
C GLN A 70 0.44 22.47 -8.68
N LEU A 71 0.51 23.71 -8.19
CA LEU A 71 1.39 24.09 -7.09
C LEU A 71 0.90 23.46 -5.79
N TYR A 72 -0.39 23.56 -5.50
CA TYR A 72 -1.00 22.90 -4.35
C TYR A 72 -0.77 21.38 -4.39
N ASN A 73 -1.01 20.74 -5.54
CA ASN A 73 -0.80 19.30 -5.72
C ASN A 73 0.66 18.91 -5.50
N HIS A 74 1.61 19.68 -6.01
CA HIS A 74 3.04 19.45 -5.81
C HIS A 74 3.46 19.59 -4.34
N ILE A 75 3.02 20.66 -3.67
CA ILE A 75 3.29 20.89 -2.25
C ILE A 75 2.70 19.76 -1.40
N MET A 76 1.45 19.39 -1.66
CA MET A 76 0.77 18.30 -0.96
C MET A 76 1.50 16.96 -1.16
N LEU A 77 2.03 16.71 -2.35
CA LEU A 77 2.85 15.53 -2.63
C LEU A 77 4.13 15.55 -1.77
N ILE A 78 4.87 16.66 -1.73
CA ILE A 78 6.07 16.81 -0.89
C ILE A 78 5.73 16.54 0.58
N PHE A 79 4.66 17.12 1.11
CA PHE A 79 4.25 16.88 2.49
C PHE A 79 3.97 15.41 2.77
N LYS A 80 3.25 14.72 1.86
CA LYS A 80 3.00 13.28 1.99
C LYS A 80 4.29 12.46 2.00
N PHE A 81 5.25 12.79 1.15
CA PHE A 81 6.57 12.15 1.13
C PHE A 81 7.34 12.37 2.44
N VAL A 82 7.38 13.61 2.94
CA VAL A 82 8.04 13.94 4.21
C VAL A 82 7.37 13.20 5.38
N CYS A 83 6.05 13.14 5.42
CA CYS A 83 5.31 12.38 6.43
C CYS A 83 5.64 10.89 6.38
N LEU A 84 5.79 10.31 5.19
CA LEU A 84 6.16 8.91 5.03
C LEU A 84 7.57 8.64 5.58
N LEU A 85 8.56 9.47 5.22
CA LEU A 85 9.93 9.33 5.73
C LEU A 85 10.00 9.52 7.25
N LYS A 86 9.34 10.56 7.79
CA LYS A 86 9.24 10.79 9.23
C LYS A 86 8.55 9.63 9.96
N ASN A 87 7.57 8.98 9.33
CA ASN A 87 6.92 7.80 9.92
C ASN A 87 7.90 6.63 10.08
N LEU A 88 8.80 6.43 9.11
CA LEU A 88 9.88 5.45 9.23
C LEU A 88 10.90 5.86 10.30
N ASP A 89 11.40 7.09 10.27
CA ASP A 89 12.41 7.57 11.24
C ASP A 89 11.91 7.43 12.69
N THR A 90 10.70 7.92 12.95
CA THR A 90 10.08 7.79 14.28
C THR A 90 9.77 6.34 14.63
N SER A 91 9.52 5.46 13.65
CA SER A 91 9.32 4.03 13.95
C SER A 91 10.60 3.38 14.45
N ILE A 92 11.74 3.75 13.86
CA ILE A 92 13.06 3.29 14.29
C ILE A 92 13.32 3.83 15.69
N ASP A 93 13.19 5.14 15.86
CA ASP A 93 13.41 5.84 17.12
C ASP A 93 12.61 5.23 18.29
N MET A 94 11.33 4.92 18.05
CA MET A 94 10.44 4.29 19.04
C MET A 94 10.64 2.77 19.21
N GLY A 95 11.45 2.13 18.37
CA GLY A 95 11.58 0.67 18.33
C GLY A 95 10.33 -0.06 17.82
N ASP A 96 9.48 0.63 17.04
CA ASP A 96 8.25 0.11 16.46
C ASP A 96 8.54 -0.60 15.13
N GLY A 97 9.05 -1.82 15.24
CA GLY A 97 9.39 -2.66 14.10
C GLY A 97 8.21 -2.93 13.16
N ALA A 98 7.00 -3.09 13.70
CA ALA A 98 5.80 -3.38 12.92
C ALA A 98 5.43 -2.19 12.02
N ARG A 99 5.52 -0.96 12.55
CA ARG A 99 5.37 0.26 11.75
C ARG A 99 6.47 0.39 10.71
N SER A 100 7.69 0.02 11.05
CA SER A 100 8.83 0.04 10.11
C SER A 100 8.65 -0.92 8.93
N VAL A 101 8.15 -2.14 9.15
CA VAL A 101 7.81 -3.09 8.08
C VAL A 101 6.67 -2.57 7.20
N ARG A 102 5.66 -1.97 7.83
CA ARG A 102 4.55 -1.36 7.09
C ARG A 102 5.02 -0.21 6.20
N SER A 103 5.91 0.66 6.69
CA SER A 103 6.51 1.73 5.90
C SER A 103 7.20 1.20 4.65
N ALA A 104 7.89 0.04 4.73
CA ALA A 104 8.56 -0.56 3.57
C ALA A 104 7.61 -0.88 2.41
N LYS A 105 6.34 -1.23 2.68
CA LYS A 105 5.32 -1.43 1.63
C LYS A 105 5.00 -0.14 0.87
N TYR A 106 4.91 0.97 1.59
CA TYR A 106 4.59 2.28 1.01
C TYR A 106 5.79 2.92 0.31
N GLU A 107 7.01 2.60 0.76
CA GLU A 107 8.25 3.07 0.17
C GLU A 107 8.65 2.31 -1.10
N LEU A 108 8.27 1.03 -1.21
CA LEU A 108 8.61 0.19 -2.36
C LEU A 108 8.26 0.83 -3.72
N PRO A 109 7.02 1.34 -3.96
CA PRO A 109 6.69 2.00 -5.23
C PRO A 109 7.59 3.20 -5.54
N ILE A 110 8.01 3.94 -4.51
CA ILE A 110 8.88 5.10 -4.65
C ILE A 110 10.27 4.66 -5.10
N PHE A 111 10.85 3.65 -4.45
CA PHE A 111 12.16 3.13 -4.81
C PHE A 111 12.15 2.48 -6.19
N ASN A 112 11.06 1.78 -6.54
CA ASN A 112 10.89 1.23 -7.87
C ASN A 112 10.83 2.34 -8.93
N LYS A 113 10.01 3.38 -8.70
CA LYS A 113 9.85 4.49 -9.66
C LYS A 113 11.11 5.34 -9.83
N THR A 114 11.92 5.46 -8.78
CA THR A 114 13.17 6.24 -8.77
C THR A 114 14.40 5.40 -9.15
N ASN A 115 14.22 4.16 -9.61
CA ASN A 115 15.29 3.23 -9.99
C ASN A 115 16.31 2.95 -8.86
N LYS A 116 15.83 2.95 -7.62
CA LYS A 116 16.61 2.69 -6.41
C LYS A 116 16.54 1.19 -6.08
N THR A 117 17.08 0.37 -6.99
CA THR A 117 16.94 -1.10 -6.99
C THR A 117 17.34 -1.78 -5.68
N LYS A 118 18.47 -1.37 -5.07
CA LYS A 118 18.92 -1.90 -3.77
C LYS A 118 17.83 -1.76 -2.68
N TYR A 119 17.18 -0.60 -2.63
CA TYR A 119 16.17 -0.30 -1.63
C TYR A 119 14.83 -0.98 -1.95
N ALA A 120 14.47 -1.06 -3.24
CA ALA A 120 13.30 -1.82 -3.68
C ALA A 120 13.42 -3.32 -3.33
N ILE A 121 14.58 -3.95 -3.61
CA ILE A 121 14.85 -5.34 -3.24
C ILE A 121 14.74 -5.52 -1.73
N ARG A 122 15.31 -4.60 -0.94
CA ARG A 122 15.24 -4.64 0.51
C ARG A 122 13.80 -4.55 1.03
N CYS A 123 12.96 -3.68 0.45
CA CYS A 123 11.55 -3.59 0.83
C CYS A 123 10.81 -4.90 0.55
N VAL A 124 10.94 -5.45 -0.67
CA VAL A 124 10.33 -6.74 -1.05
C VAL A 124 10.80 -7.84 -0.11
N HIS A 125 12.11 -7.97 0.10
CA HIS A 125 12.68 -9.00 0.95
C HIS A 125 12.17 -8.91 2.39
N LEU A 126 12.11 -7.70 2.95
CA LEU A 126 11.59 -7.50 4.30
C LEU A 126 10.11 -7.88 4.41
N THR A 127 9.28 -7.47 3.46
CA THR A 127 7.84 -7.78 3.47
C THR A 127 7.59 -9.28 3.27
N THR A 128 8.30 -9.92 2.34
CA THR A 128 8.16 -11.35 2.08
C THR A 128 8.64 -12.21 3.25
N LEU A 129 9.76 -11.83 3.89
CA LEU A 129 10.23 -12.52 5.09
C LEU A 129 9.24 -12.41 6.25
N THR A 130 8.62 -11.25 6.44
CA THR A 130 7.74 -11.02 7.59
C THR A 130 6.34 -11.58 7.41
N GLU A 131 5.84 -11.70 6.17
CA GLU A 131 4.46 -12.11 5.89
C GLU A 131 4.31 -13.54 5.38
N GLU A 132 5.30 -14.08 4.66
CA GLU A 132 5.13 -15.33 3.92
C GLU A 132 6.20 -16.38 4.22
N THR A 133 7.47 -15.99 4.34
CA THR A 133 8.59 -16.97 4.33
C THR A 133 8.97 -17.47 5.72
N LEU A 134 9.02 -16.59 6.73
CA LEU A 134 9.46 -16.97 8.06
C LEU A 134 8.31 -17.55 8.89
N SER A 135 8.63 -18.42 9.86
CA SER A 135 7.66 -18.83 10.86
C SER A 135 7.18 -17.63 11.67
N SER A 136 6.01 -17.73 12.32
CA SER A 136 5.47 -16.64 13.14
C SER A 136 6.46 -16.16 14.21
N GLU A 137 7.18 -17.09 14.85
CA GLU A 137 8.22 -16.76 15.83
C GLU A 137 9.41 -16.03 15.20
N GLN A 138 9.89 -16.50 14.05
CA GLN A 138 11.01 -15.87 13.34
C GLN A 138 10.64 -14.48 12.82
N SER A 139 9.43 -14.32 12.29
CA SER A 139 8.91 -13.03 11.83
C SER A 139 8.83 -12.04 12.99
N GLN A 140 8.31 -12.44 14.15
CA GLN A 140 8.30 -11.59 15.35
C GLN A 140 9.71 -11.18 15.75
N LYS A 141 10.66 -12.12 15.82
CA LYS A 141 12.06 -11.80 16.12
C LYS A 141 12.66 -10.81 15.13
N LEU A 142 12.40 -10.97 13.83
CA LEU A 142 12.87 -10.05 12.79
C LEU A 142 12.26 -8.65 12.95
N ILE A 143 10.97 -8.57 13.25
CA ILE A 143 10.24 -7.31 13.45
C ILE A 143 10.81 -6.57 14.67
N TYR A 144 10.90 -7.24 15.83
CA TYR A 144 11.32 -6.59 17.08
C TYR A 144 12.82 -6.30 17.14
N ASN A 145 13.66 -7.06 16.44
CA ASN A 145 15.11 -6.82 16.39
C ASN A 145 15.52 -5.85 15.27
N LYS A 146 14.59 -5.09 14.68
CA LYS A 146 14.91 -4.17 13.59
C LYS A 146 15.66 -2.91 14.04
N SER A 147 15.65 -2.63 15.34
CA SER A 147 16.32 -1.50 15.96
C SER A 147 17.01 -1.91 17.25
N ILE A 148 18.03 -1.16 17.66
CA ILE A 148 18.82 -1.41 18.86
C ILE A 148 18.93 -0.13 19.70
N ASN A 149 18.81 -0.27 21.02
CA ASN A 149 18.99 0.84 21.94
C ASN A 149 20.34 0.74 22.64
N ILE A 150 21.34 1.46 22.13
CA ILE A 150 22.72 1.44 22.66
C ILE A 150 22.85 2.39 23.85
N GLN A 151 22.23 3.56 23.76
CA GLN A 151 22.38 4.65 24.73
C GLN A 151 21.44 4.48 25.94
N GLY A 152 20.43 3.63 25.84
CA GLY A 152 19.34 3.53 26.80
C GLY A 152 18.32 4.65 26.67
N GLY A 153 17.27 4.60 27.50
CA GLY A 153 16.20 5.59 27.51
C GLY A 153 15.11 5.34 26.45
N LYS A 154 14.05 6.14 26.52
CA LYS A 154 12.92 6.04 25.59
C LYS A 154 13.24 6.83 24.33
N ASN A 155 12.85 6.29 23.16
CA ASN A 155 13.02 6.97 21.88
C ASN A 155 14.49 7.33 21.60
N ASN A 156 15.37 6.33 21.73
CA ASN A 156 16.82 6.45 21.51
C ASN A 156 17.33 5.21 20.74
N ASN A 157 16.47 4.64 19.91
CA ASN A 157 16.79 3.44 19.15
C ASN A 157 17.45 3.81 17.81
N LEU A 158 18.46 3.04 17.43
CA LEU A 158 19.15 3.10 16.14
C LEU A 158 18.65 1.98 15.24
N ALA A 159 18.63 2.17 13.93
CA ALA A 159 18.36 1.08 13.00
C ALA A 159 19.43 -0.01 13.14
N LEU A 160 19.03 -1.30 13.18
CA LEU A 160 20.00 -2.39 13.30
C LEU A 160 20.99 -2.41 12.13
N ASP A 161 20.53 -2.09 10.92
CA ASP A 161 21.37 -2.01 9.72
C ASP A 161 22.49 -0.96 9.86
N GLU A 162 22.16 0.20 10.43
CA GLU A 162 23.12 1.28 10.70
C GLU A 162 24.12 0.87 11.79
N TYR A 163 23.64 0.21 12.84
CA TYR A 163 24.51 -0.36 13.87
C TYR A 163 25.49 -1.39 13.30
N LEU A 164 25.02 -2.29 12.43
CA LEU A 164 25.89 -3.26 11.75
C LEU A 164 26.91 -2.57 10.84
N GLU A 165 26.55 -1.46 10.18
CA GLU A 165 27.49 -0.66 9.40
C GLU A 165 28.59 -0.04 10.27
N MET A 166 28.22 0.49 11.45
CA MET A 166 29.19 0.99 12.42
C MET A 166 30.17 -0.10 12.87
N LEU A 167 29.66 -1.28 13.27
CA LEU A 167 30.50 -2.41 13.68
C LEU A 167 31.45 -2.86 12.56
N ASN A 168 30.95 -2.92 11.32
CA ASN A 168 31.76 -3.29 10.16
C ASN A 168 32.85 -2.25 9.85
N ARG A 169 32.56 -0.95 10.06
CA ARG A 169 33.55 0.11 9.90
C ARG A 169 34.64 -0.02 10.95
N ASP A 170 34.26 -0.13 12.23
CA ASP A 170 35.20 -0.21 13.35
C ASP A 170 36.08 -1.47 13.23
N GLY A 171 35.49 -2.61 12.84
CA GLY A 171 36.23 -3.84 12.57
C GLY A 171 37.27 -3.70 11.44
N LYS A 172 36.94 -2.96 10.37
CA LYS A 172 37.90 -2.68 9.28
C LYS A 172 39.03 -1.76 9.73
N GLU A 173 38.76 -0.81 10.61
CA GLU A 173 39.79 0.10 11.14
C GLU A 173 40.77 -0.66 12.03
N LEU A 174 40.28 -1.53 12.92
CA LEU A 174 41.12 -2.37 13.78
C LEU A 174 42.08 -3.27 13.00
N VAL A 175 41.63 -3.81 11.86
CA VAL A 175 42.43 -4.73 11.03
C VAL A 175 43.38 -4.01 10.08
N LYS A 176 43.15 -2.73 9.79
CA LYS A 176 44.03 -1.95 8.88
C LYS A 176 45.41 -1.69 9.46
N GLY A 177 45.59 -1.79 10.78
CA GLY A 177 46.84 -1.41 11.44
C GLY A 177 47.10 0.10 11.31
N HIS A 178 47.88 0.66 12.23
CA HIS A 178 48.36 2.04 12.11
C HIS A 178 49.27 2.21 10.88
#